data_AF-A0A2H3KVS4-F1
#
_entry.id   AF-A0A2H3KVS4-F1
#
_cell.length_a   1.000
_cell.length_b   1.000
_cell.length_c   1.000
_cell.angle_alpha   90.00
_cell.angle_beta   90.00
_cell.angle_gamma   90.00
#
_symmetry.space_group_name_H-M   'P 1'
#
loop_
_entity.id
_entity.type
_entity.pdbx_description
1 polymer ?
#
loop_
_entity_poly.entity_id
_entity_poly.type
_entity_poly.pdbx_seq_one_letter_code
_entity_poly.pdbx_strand_id
1 'polypeptide(L)'
;MNWTIQQHKRGNGLQEIQVSILVKEMQETWAYDSESWCSIFKERLKEIPKSNVFTAENGYKATQRNHTSVEVWKMKANGDFNYKMFTITKNDSN
;
A
#
# COMPACT_ATOMS: atom_id res chain seq x y z
N MET A 1 -1.72 -0.16 -18.43
CA MET A 1 -0.78 0.62 -17.61
C MET A 1 -0.49 -0.23 -16.39
N ASN A 2 0.73 -0.75 -16.24
CA ASN A 2 1.04 -1.62 -15.11
C ASN A 2 1.94 -0.88 -14.14
N TRP A 3 1.46 -0.74 -12.91
CA TRP A 3 2.30 -0.39 -11.78
C TRP A 3 3.25 -1.58 -11.51
N THR A 4 4.51 -1.31 -11.20
CA THR A 4 5.50 -2.34 -10.86
C THR A 4 5.75 -2.30 -9.37
N ILE A 5 5.67 -3.45 -8.71
CA ILE A 5 5.85 -3.56 -7.25
C ILE A 5 7.25 -4.08 -6.95
N GLN A 6 8.01 -3.30 -6.19
CA GLN A 6 9.22 -3.73 -5.51
C GLN A 6 8.89 -4.00 -4.04
N GLN A 7 9.00 -5.25 -3.61
CA GLN A 7 8.81 -5.63 -2.21
C GLN A 7 10.13 -5.48 -1.43
N HIS A 8 10.07 -4.79 -0.28
CA HIS A 8 11.21 -4.60 0.61
C HIS A 8 11.14 -5.49 1.85
N LYS A 9 9.96 -5.53 2.48
CA LYS A 9 9.73 -6.30 3.69
C LYS A 9 8.31 -6.83 3.74
N ARG A 10 8.18 -8.06 4.21
CA ARG A 10 6.89 -8.71 4.47
C ARG A 10 6.97 -9.36 5.85
N GLY A 11 6.00 -9.08 6.71
CA GLY A 11 5.82 -9.85 7.92
C GLY A 11 4.80 -10.98 7.72
N ASN A 12 4.70 -11.83 8.74
CA ASN A 12 3.92 -13.07 8.69
C ASN A 12 2.51 -12.91 9.30
N GLY A 13 2.14 -11.71 9.73
CA GLY A 13 0.82 -11.46 10.30
C GLY A 13 -0.28 -11.54 9.25
N LEU A 14 -1.45 -12.08 9.61
CA LEU A 14 -2.60 -12.20 8.70
C LEU A 14 -2.97 -10.87 8.04
N GLN A 15 -3.00 -9.78 8.81
CA GLN A 15 -3.30 -8.45 8.30
C GLN A 15 -2.25 -7.96 7.30
N GLU A 16 -0.96 -8.23 7.52
CA GLU A 16 0.09 -7.88 6.55
C GLU A 16 -0.02 -8.69 5.26
N ILE A 17 -0.40 -9.96 5.37
CA ILE A 17 -0.66 -10.82 4.21
C ILE A 17 -1.83 -10.24 3.40
N GLN A 18 -2.93 -9.86 4.06
CA GLN A 18 -4.08 -9.22 3.40
C GLN A 18 -3.70 -7.91 2.71
N VAL A 19 -2.92 -7.05 3.36
CA VAL A 19 -2.41 -5.81 2.74
C VAL A 19 -1.49 -6.12 1.56
N SER A 20 -0.63 -7.14 1.66
CA SER A 20 0.23 -7.53 0.55
C SER A 20 -0.56 -8.06 -0.64
N ILE A 21 -1.66 -8.77 -0.41
CA ILE A 21 -2.59 -9.21 -1.46
C ILE A 21 -3.23 -7.99 -2.11
N LEU A 22 -3.78 -7.07 -1.31
CA LEU A 22 -4.38 -5.82 -1.80
C LEU A 22 -3.40 -5.03 -2.68
N VAL A 23 -2.16 -4.81 -2.25
CA VAL A 23 -1.17 -4.07 -3.05
C VAL A 23 -0.90 -4.75 -4.38
N LYS A 24 -0.86 -6.09 -4.42
CA LYS A 24 -0.69 -6.87 -5.66
C LYS A 24 -1.91 -6.81 -6.57
N GLU A 25 -3.13 -6.86 -6.03
CA GLU A 25 -4.36 -6.65 -6.82
C GLU A 25 -4.40 -5.23 -7.39
N MET A 26 -3.92 -4.26 -6.62
CA MET A 26 -3.79 -2.88 -7.06
C MET A 26 -2.71 -2.68 -8.12
N GLN A 27 -1.88 -3.67 -8.42
CA GLN A 27 -0.97 -3.61 -9.58
C GLN A 27 -1.73 -3.43 -10.89
N GLU A 28 -2.94 -4.00 -10.96
CA GLU A 28 -3.84 -3.95 -12.12
C GLU A 28 -4.80 -2.75 -12.06
N THR A 29 -4.69 -1.87 -11.06
CA THR A 29 -5.60 -0.71 -10.96
C THR A 29 -5.35 0.34 -12.04
N TRP A 30 -6.43 0.95 -12.50
CA TRP A 30 -6.45 2.09 -13.42
C TRP A 30 -6.11 3.43 -12.74
N ALA A 31 -5.39 3.40 -11.61
CA ALA A 31 -4.95 4.63 -10.96
C ALA A 31 -4.08 5.44 -11.94
N TYR A 32 -4.54 6.66 -12.27
CA TYR A 32 -3.90 7.52 -13.26
C TYR A 32 -2.54 8.03 -12.78
N ASP A 33 -2.41 8.26 -11.47
CA ASP A 33 -1.23 8.82 -10.83
C ASP A 33 -1.07 8.26 -9.40
N SER A 34 0.02 8.65 -8.75
CA SER A 34 0.31 8.27 -7.38
C SER A 34 -0.71 8.76 -6.34
N GLU A 35 -1.37 9.90 -6.58
CA GLU A 35 -2.33 10.47 -5.63
C GLU A 35 -3.63 9.65 -5.63
N SER A 36 -4.17 9.40 -6.82
CA SER A 36 -5.31 8.50 -7.02
C SER A 36 -5.01 7.10 -6.51
N TRP A 37 -3.79 6.59 -6.73
CA TRP A 37 -3.37 5.30 -6.16
C TRP A 37 -3.43 5.31 -4.63
N CYS A 38 -2.88 6.33 -3.98
CA CYS A 38 -2.92 6.46 -2.51
C CYS A 38 -4.36 6.57 -1.98
N SER A 39 -5.23 7.30 -2.67
CA SER A 39 -6.64 7.45 -2.29
C SER A 39 -7.38 6.12 -2.38
N ILE A 40 -7.23 5.39 -3.50
CA ILE A 40 -7.83 4.06 -3.68
C ILE A 40 -7.32 3.11 -2.60
N PHE A 41 -6.00 3.11 -2.33
CA PHE A 41 -5.42 2.24 -1.31
C PHE A 41 -6.02 2.51 0.07
N LYS A 42 -6.17 3.78 0.45
CA LYS A 42 -6.77 4.16 1.73
C LYS A 42 -8.22 3.68 1.86
N GLU A 43 -9.03 3.80 0.81
CA GLU A 43 -10.41 3.31 0.83
C GLU A 43 -10.46 1.78 0.92
N ARG A 44 -9.64 1.08 0.12
CA ARG A 44 -9.58 -0.40 0.11
C ARG A 44 -9.03 -0.99 1.41
N LEU A 45 -8.18 -0.26 2.15
CA LEU A 45 -7.73 -0.69 3.48
C LEU A 45 -8.89 -0.83 4.48
N LYS A 46 -9.98 -0.07 4.32
CA LYS A 46 -11.15 -0.17 5.20
C LYS A 46 -11.95 -1.45 4.98
N GLU A 47 -11.81 -2.06 3.80
CA GLU A 47 -12.47 -3.31 3.43
C GLU A 47 -11.77 -4.54 4.03
N ILE A 48 -10.52 -4.40 4.51
CA ILE A 48 -9.79 -5.49 5.16
C ILE A 48 -10.44 -5.81 6.51
N PRO A 49 -10.95 -7.04 6.71
CA PRO A 49 -11.60 -7.42 7.96
C PRO A 49 -10.69 -7.22 9.17
N LYS A 50 -11.25 -6.74 10.27
CA LYS A 50 -10.52 -6.58 11.54
C LYS A 50 -10.15 -7.96 12.07
N SER A 51 -8.87 -8.31 12.03
CA SER A 51 -8.35 -9.52 12.69
C SER A 51 -7.94 -9.26 14.15
N ASN A 52 -7.85 -7.99 14.57
CA ASN A 52 -7.40 -7.55 15.91
C ASN A 52 -8.00 -6.17 16.25
N VAL A 53 -7.60 -5.60 17.39
CA VAL A 53 -8.08 -4.29 17.90
C VAL A 53 -7.74 -3.14 16.93
N PHE A 54 -6.71 -3.29 16.09
CA PHE A 54 -6.23 -2.25 15.19
C PHE A 54 -6.70 -2.47 13.76
N THR A 55 -7.44 -1.51 13.20
CA THR A 55 -7.82 -1.54 11.79
C THR A 55 -6.60 -1.39 10.87
N ALA A 56 -6.66 -2.00 9.69
CA ALA A 56 -5.58 -1.89 8.71
C ALA A 56 -5.34 -0.42 8.30
N GLU A 57 -6.38 0.40 8.17
CA GLU A 57 -6.26 1.85 7.89
C GLU A 57 -5.37 2.61 8.90
N ASN A 58 -5.30 2.16 10.15
CA ASN A 58 -4.45 2.76 11.19
C ASN A 58 -3.05 2.15 11.22
N GLY A 59 -2.89 0.95 10.66
CA GLY A 59 -1.66 0.19 10.66
C GLY A 59 -0.80 0.36 9.41
N TYR A 60 -1.34 0.92 8.32
CA TYR A 60 -0.64 1.06 7.04
C TYR A 60 -0.95 2.39 6.37
N LYS A 61 0.03 2.90 5.63
CA LYS A 61 -0.09 4.17 4.91
C LYS A 61 0.63 4.10 3.57
N ALA A 62 -0.02 4.62 2.54
CA ALA A 62 0.63 4.93 1.28
C ALA A 62 1.07 6.40 1.27
N THR A 63 2.27 6.65 0.74
CA THR A 63 2.82 8.01 0.57
C THR A 63 3.33 8.17 -0.85
N GLN A 64 2.98 9.28 -1.48
CA GLN A 64 3.54 9.67 -2.76
C GLN A 64 5.03 10.03 -2.60
N ARG A 65 5.88 9.48 -3.47
CA ARG A 65 7.27 9.93 -3.62
C ARG A 65 7.39 10.94 -4.76
N ASN A 66 6.66 10.71 -5.85
CA ASN A 66 6.50 11.60 -7.00
C ASN A 66 5.23 11.17 -7.78
N HIS A 67 4.90 11.81 -8.89
CA HIS A 67 3.68 11.54 -9.68
C HIS A 67 3.52 10.07 -10.15
N THR A 68 4.62 9.32 -10.27
CA THR A 68 4.65 7.95 -10.78
C THR A 68 5.13 6.94 -9.76
N SER A 69 5.31 7.32 -8.48
CA SER A 69 5.89 6.43 -7.47
C SER A 69 5.22 6.60 -6.11
N VAL A 70 4.87 5.47 -5.51
CA VAL A 70 4.22 5.36 -4.21
C VAL A 70 5.02 4.42 -3.32
N GLU A 71 5.04 4.73 -2.03
CA GLU A 71 5.61 3.87 -1.00
C GLU A 71 4.52 3.42 -0.04
N VAL A 72 4.48 2.13 0.26
CA VAL A 72 3.55 1.56 1.25
C VAL A 72 4.34 1.20 2.50
N TRP A 73 3.85 1.69 3.63
CA TRP A 73 4.50 1.58 4.93
C TRP A 73 3.62 0.85 5.93
N LYS A 74 4.27 0.07 6.80
CA LYS A 74 3.71 -0.33 8.09
C LYS A 74 3.92 0.81 9.08
N MET A 75 2.87 1.18 9.80
CA MET A 75 2.90 2.19 10.85
C MET A 75 3.12 1.55 12.23
N LYS A 76 3.75 2.29 13.13
CA LYS A 76 3.76 2.02 14.57
C LYS A 76 2.45 2.51 15.19
N ALA A 77 2.13 2.02 16.39
CA ALA A 77 0.92 2.42 17.10
C ALA A 77 0.86 3.93 17.45
N ASN A 78 2.02 4.60 17.52
CA ASN A 78 2.13 6.03 17.75
C ASN A 78 1.99 6.89 16.47
N GLY A 79 1.73 6.28 15.31
CA GLY A 79 1.59 6.98 14.04
C GLY A 79 2.91 7.21 13.28
N ASP A 80 4.04 6.76 13.81
CA ASP A 80 5.33 6.83 13.09
C ASP A 80 5.46 5.71 12.05
N PHE A 81 6.32 5.93 11.05
CA PHE A 81 6.71 4.87 10.13
C PHE A 81 7.50 3.78 10.87
N ASN A 82 7.08 2.52 10.72
CA ASN A 82 7.81 1.38 11.23
C ASN A 82 8.83 0.89 10.19
N TYR A 83 8.33 0.41 9.05
CA TYR A 83 9.15 -0.01 7.92
C TYR A 83 8.39 0.07 6.60
N LYS A 84 9.16 0.23 5.52
CA LYS A 84 8.66 0.21 4.16
C LYS A 84 8.38 -1.23 3.75
N MET A 85 7.17 -1.48 3.23
CA MET A 85 6.78 -2.78 2.72
C MET A 85 7.00 -2.87 1.21
N PHE A 86 6.56 -1.84 0.47
CA PHE A 86 6.60 -1.82 -0.98
C PHE A 86 6.98 -0.45 -1.52
N THR A 87 7.66 -0.44 -2.66
CA THR A 87 7.70 0.70 -3.58
C THR A 87 6.98 0.31 -4.84
N ILE A 88 6.01 1.12 -5.25
CA ILE A 88 5.20 0.90 -6.45
C ILE A 88 5.54 2.01 -7.44
N THR A 89 5.90 1.65 -8.66
CA THR A 89 6.30 2.61 -9.70
C THR A 89 5.47 2.40 -10.96
N LYS A 90 4.86 3.45 -11.47
CA LYS A 90 4.14 3.45 -12.74
C LYS A 90 5.16 3.38 -13.86
N ASN A 91 5.10 2.33 -14.68
CA ASN A 91 5.86 2.29 -15.91
C ASN A 91 5.15 3.18 -16.93
N ASP A 92 5.68 4.36 -17.19
CA ASP A 92 5.35 5.08 -18.41
C ASP A 92 6.09 4.37 -19.54
N SER A 93 5.37 3.47 -20.23
CA SER A 93 5.81 3.02 -21.55
C SER A 93 5.79 4.25 -22.46
N ASN A 94 6.98 4.74 -22.82
CA ASN A 94 7.14 5.68 -23.94
C ASN A 94 6.54 5.11 -25.22
#